data_AF-A0A938FE90-F1
#
_entry.id   AF-A0A938FE90-F1
#
_cell.length_a   1.000
_cell.length_b   1.000
_cell.length_c   1.000
_cell.angle_alpha   90.00
_cell.angle_beta   90.00
_cell.angle_gamma   90.00
#
_symmetry.space_group_name_H-M   'P 1'
#
loop_
_entity.id
_entity.type
_entity.pdbx_description
1 polymer ?
#
loop_
_entity_poly.entity_id
_entity_poly.type
_entity_poly.pdbx_seq_one_letter_code
_entity_poly.pdbx_strand_id
1 'polypeptide(L)'
;AVNVEGELKPGVTSKDIILAVIAQISTGGGQGYIIEYRGSAIRKLSMEARMTICNMSIEAGARAGLIAPDEITFEYIKGRAHAPKGADWEVALEYWKGLKSDADAKFDKEIFLNADELSPFVTWGTNPGQGVPLNESVPKPESFKDEQERKAAESALTYMDLTGGTQMKSIKIDTVFLGSCTNGRIEDLRSAAAIMKGNRVAGGTRMLVVPGSARVRLQAESEGLDKVFLEAGAEWRSAGCSMCLGMNPDQLKPGERSASTSNRNFEGRQGKGGRTHLVSPLVAAATAIKGTLASPADL
;
A
#
# COMPACT_ATOMS: atom_id res chain seq x y z
N ALA A 1 -1.33 -4.03 -20.30
CA ALA A 1 -0.08 -3.61 -19.63
C ALA A 1 -0.31 -2.35 -18.80
N VAL A 2 0.31 -2.27 -17.64
CA VAL A 2 0.47 -1.01 -16.88
C VAL A 2 1.94 -0.62 -16.98
N ASN A 3 2.23 0.43 -17.74
CA ASN A 3 3.57 0.92 -18.02
C ASN A 3 3.88 2.09 -17.08
N VAL A 4 4.79 1.90 -16.13
CA VAL A 4 5.20 2.92 -15.15
C VAL A 4 6.66 3.31 -15.43
N GLU A 5 6.85 4.48 -16.03
CA GLU A 5 8.16 5.00 -16.43
C GLU A 5 8.62 6.15 -15.53
N GLY A 6 9.93 6.34 -15.36
CA GLY A 6 10.53 7.38 -14.51
C GLY A 6 11.10 6.84 -13.20
N GLU A 7 11.28 7.71 -12.22
CA GLU A 7 11.82 7.41 -10.90
C GLU A 7 10.90 7.89 -9.77
N LEU A 8 10.71 7.04 -8.76
CA LEU A 8 9.95 7.44 -7.58
C LEU A 8 10.73 8.47 -6.76
N LYS A 9 10.07 9.60 -6.48
CA LYS A 9 10.60 10.63 -5.59
C LYS A 9 10.71 10.13 -4.14
N PRO A 10 11.60 10.74 -3.32
CA PRO A 10 11.64 10.48 -1.89
C PRO A 10 10.26 10.62 -1.25
N GLY A 11 9.89 9.66 -0.39
CA GLY A 11 8.57 9.62 0.24
C GLY A 11 7.48 8.90 -0.55
N VAL A 12 7.76 8.48 -1.79
CA VAL A 12 6.85 7.71 -2.65
C VAL A 12 7.28 6.25 -2.70
N THR A 13 6.32 5.34 -2.67
CA THR A 13 6.52 3.89 -2.58
C THR A 13 5.73 3.13 -3.64
N SER A 14 5.93 1.81 -3.72
CA SER A 14 5.11 0.94 -4.57
C SER A 14 3.62 0.93 -4.20
N LYS A 15 3.29 1.23 -2.93
CA LYS A 15 1.90 1.38 -2.48
C LYS A 15 1.23 2.58 -3.15
N ASP A 16 1.97 3.67 -3.34
CA ASP A 16 1.47 4.87 -4.01
C ASP A 16 1.27 4.61 -5.52
N ILE A 17 2.17 3.86 -6.17
CA ILE A 17 1.98 3.40 -7.57
C ILE A 17 0.65 2.65 -7.70
N ILE A 18 0.43 1.60 -6.89
CA ILE A 18 -0.72 0.74 -7.11
C ILE A 18 -2.04 1.41 -6.74
N LEU A 19 -2.06 2.30 -5.73
CA LEU A 19 -3.23 3.12 -5.44
C LEU A 19 -3.53 4.11 -6.59
N ALA A 20 -2.51 4.75 -7.18
CA ALA A 20 -2.69 5.62 -8.33
C ALA A 20 -3.22 4.86 -9.56
N VAL A 21 -2.71 3.65 -9.81
CA VAL A 21 -3.23 2.78 -10.88
C VAL A 21 -4.70 2.43 -10.63
N ILE A 22 -5.06 1.99 -9.42
CA ILE A 22 -6.46 1.63 -9.11
C ILE A 22 -7.37 2.85 -9.16
N ALA A 23 -6.92 4.04 -8.76
CA ALA A 23 -7.69 5.27 -8.91
C ALA A 23 -7.93 5.64 -10.38
N GLN A 24 -6.93 5.41 -11.26
CA GLN A 24 -7.05 5.69 -12.69
C GLN A 24 -7.99 4.71 -13.41
N ILE A 25 -8.01 3.43 -13.01
CA ILE A 25 -8.80 2.39 -13.71
C ILE A 25 -10.06 1.96 -12.96
N SER A 26 -10.28 2.44 -11.73
CA SER A 26 -11.29 1.98 -10.77
C SER A 26 -11.09 0.54 -10.28
N THR A 27 -11.90 0.12 -9.30
CA THR A 27 -11.92 -1.26 -8.80
C THR A 27 -12.45 -2.29 -9.80
N GLY A 28 -13.05 -1.84 -10.91
CA GLY A 28 -13.50 -2.72 -12.00
C GLY A 28 -12.60 -2.69 -13.24
N GLY A 29 -11.57 -1.84 -13.28
CA GLY A 29 -10.79 -1.57 -14.49
C GLY A 29 -10.00 -2.74 -15.05
N GLY A 30 -9.68 -3.72 -14.22
CA GLY A 30 -9.00 -4.96 -14.57
C GLY A 30 -9.92 -6.15 -14.82
N GLN A 31 -11.24 -5.98 -14.74
CA GLN A 31 -12.18 -7.10 -14.92
C GLN A 31 -12.01 -7.75 -16.30
N GLY A 32 -11.79 -9.07 -16.32
CA GLY A 32 -11.53 -9.82 -17.56
C GLY A 32 -10.07 -9.82 -18.00
N TYR A 33 -9.17 -9.12 -17.30
CA TYR A 33 -7.76 -8.99 -17.66
C TYR A 33 -6.83 -9.65 -16.63
N ILE A 34 -5.62 -9.97 -17.09
CA ILE A 34 -4.42 -10.09 -16.26
C ILE A 34 -3.63 -8.79 -16.42
N ILE A 35 -3.14 -8.21 -15.33
CA ILE A 35 -2.33 -7.00 -15.38
C ILE A 35 -0.85 -7.40 -15.36
N GLU A 36 -0.13 -7.08 -16.43
CA GLU A 36 1.34 -7.06 -16.40
C GLU A 36 1.81 -5.64 -16.05
N TYR A 37 2.54 -5.49 -14.94
CA TYR A 37 3.18 -4.24 -14.53
C TYR A 37 4.60 -4.18 -15.08
N ARG A 38 4.90 -3.08 -15.78
CA ARG A 38 6.10 -2.91 -16.59
C ARG A 38 6.66 -1.50 -16.41
N GLY A 39 7.81 -1.26 -17.02
CA GLY A 39 8.46 0.05 -17.07
C GLY A 39 9.60 0.23 -16.07
N SER A 40 10.37 1.30 -16.25
CA SER A 40 11.61 1.56 -15.52
C SER A 40 11.42 1.68 -14.01
N ALA A 41 10.32 2.27 -13.56
CA ALA A 41 10.01 2.38 -12.14
C ALA A 41 9.75 0.99 -11.52
N ILE A 42 8.99 0.12 -12.20
CA ILE A 42 8.70 -1.25 -11.74
C ILE A 42 9.98 -2.09 -11.66
N ARG A 43 10.85 -2.01 -12.68
CA ARG A 43 12.13 -2.76 -12.70
C ARG A 43 13.06 -2.37 -11.54
N LYS A 44 13.03 -1.12 -11.09
CA LYS A 44 13.84 -0.64 -9.95
C LYS A 44 13.32 -1.07 -8.58
N LEU A 45 12.08 -1.56 -8.49
CA LEU A 45 11.50 -1.99 -7.21
C LEU A 45 12.18 -3.26 -6.67
N SER A 46 12.34 -3.32 -5.35
CA SER A 46 12.67 -4.56 -4.64
C SER A 46 11.58 -5.62 -4.85
N MET A 47 11.90 -6.89 -4.59
CA MET A 47 10.88 -7.94 -4.63
C MET A 47 9.72 -7.73 -3.65
N GLU A 48 10.02 -7.17 -2.47
CA GLU A 48 9.00 -6.89 -1.45
C GLU A 48 8.03 -5.80 -1.92
N ALA A 49 8.53 -4.75 -2.57
CA ALA A 49 7.75 -3.70 -3.19
C ALA A 49 6.94 -4.19 -4.41
N ARG A 50 7.49 -5.11 -5.22
CA ARG A 50 6.76 -5.77 -6.32
C ARG A 50 5.59 -6.60 -5.79
N MET A 51 5.77 -7.30 -4.67
CA MET A 51 4.70 -8.06 -4.02
C MET A 51 3.57 -7.16 -3.53
N THR A 52 3.85 -5.93 -3.07
CA THR A 52 2.81 -4.93 -2.74
C THR A 52 1.91 -4.62 -3.95
N ILE A 53 2.51 -4.41 -5.13
CA ILE A 53 1.77 -4.12 -6.36
C ILE A 53 0.92 -5.32 -6.78
N CYS A 54 1.53 -6.49 -6.93
CA CYS A 54 0.80 -7.69 -7.36
C CYS A 54 -0.26 -8.14 -6.35
N ASN A 55 -0.07 -7.89 -5.05
CA ASN A 55 -1.07 -8.17 -4.02
C ASN A 55 -2.37 -7.39 -4.27
N MET A 56 -2.27 -6.16 -4.80
CA MET A 56 -3.40 -5.27 -5.00
C MET A 56 -4.01 -5.31 -6.40
N SER A 57 -3.58 -6.24 -7.27
CA SER A 57 -4.18 -6.41 -8.60
C SER A 57 -5.65 -6.83 -8.53
N ILE A 58 -6.03 -7.61 -7.52
CA ILE A 58 -7.43 -8.00 -7.32
C ILE A 58 -8.30 -6.82 -6.87
N GLU A 59 -7.72 -5.83 -6.18
CA GLU A 59 -8.40 -4.59 -5.83
C GLU A 59 -8.68 -3.70 -7.05
N ALA A 60 -7.97 -3.90 -8.17
CA ALA A 60 -8.30 -3.34 -9.48
C ALA A 60 -9.32 -4.19 -10.27
N GLY A 61 -9.80 -5.32 -9.71
CA GLY A 61 -10.69 -6.26 -10.39
C GLY A 61 -9.99 -7.24 -11.33
N ALA A 62 -8.65 -7.24 -11.38
CA ALA A 62 -7.89 -8.13 -12.25
C ALA A 62 -7.82 -9.57 -11.72
N ARG A 63 -7.73 -10.54 -12.64
CA ARG A 63 -7.60 -11.96 -12.30
C ARG A 63 -6.25 -12.27 -11.65
N ALA A 64 -5.20 -11.60 -12.11
CA ALA A 64 -3.84 -11.73 -11.60
C ALA A 64 -3.01 -10.49 -11.92
N GLY A 65 -1.94 -10.31 -11.15
CA GLY A 65 -0.88 -9.32 -11.38
C GLY A 65 0.45 -10.00 -11.65
N LEU A 66 1.16 -9.57 -12.68
CA LEU A 66 2.44 -10.13 -13.11
C LEU A 66 3.50 -9.03 -13.20
N ILE A 67 4.71 -9.35 -12.74
CA ILE A 67 5.93 -8.58 -13.00
C ILE A 67 6.94 -9.59 -13.51
N ALA A 68 7.54 -9.31 -14.67
CA ALA A 68 8.54 -10.19 -15.26
C ALA A 68 9.73 -10.37 -14.30
N PRO A 69 10.27 -11.59 -14.16
CA PRO A 69 11.44 -11.82 -13.34
C PRO A 69 12.68 -11.22 -13.99
N ASP A 70 13.57 -10.71 -13.16
CA ASP A 70 14.86 -10.14 -13.55
C ASP A 70 15.90 -10.45 -12.45
N GLU A 71 17.07 -9.82 -12.54
CA GLU A 71 18.16 -10.01 -11.58
C GLU A 71 17.73 -9.77 -10.12
N ILE A 72 16.84 -8.83 -9.85
CA ILE A 72 16.32 -8.58 -8.50
C ILE A 72 15.49 -9.77 -8.01
N THR A 73 14.68 -10.36 -8.89
CA THR A 73 13.92 -11.58 -8.59
C THR A 73 14.85 -12.76 -8.33
N PHE A 74 15.87 -12.95 -9.17
CA PHE A 74 16.79 -14.07 -9.05
C PHE A 74 17.62 -13.99 -7.77
N GLU A 75 18.20 -12.83 -7.47
CA GLU A 75 18.97 -12.62 -6.24
C GLU A 75 18.10 -12.74 -4.99
N TYR A 76 16.82 -12.34 -5.05
CA TYR A 76 15.90 -12.56 -3.94
C TYR A 76 15.66 -14.04 -3.66
N ILE A 77 15.57 -14.90 -4.69
CA ILE A 77 15.31 -16.34 -4.53
C ILE A 77 16.58 -17.11 -4.14
N LYS A 78 17.74 -16.68 -4.63
CA LYS A 78 19.03 -17.38 -4.47
C LYS A 78 19.32 -17.71 -3.01
N GLY A 79 19.66 -18.97 -2.74
CA GLY A 79 20.03 -19.44 -1.41
C GLY A 79 18.87 -19.56 -0.40
N ARG A 80 17.63 -19.22 -0.77
CA ARG A 80 16.47 -19.43 0.11
C ARG A 80 16.12 -20.91 0.27
N ALA A 81 15.39 -21.22 1.35
CA ALA A 81 14.80 -22.54 1.53
C ALA A 81 13.98 -22.93 0.29
N HIS A 82 14.17 -24.17 -0.18
CA HIS A 82 13.53 -24.74 -1.37
C HIS A 82 13.92 -24.09 -2.72
N ALA A 83 14.83 -23.12 -2.75
CA ALA A 83 15.40 -22.67 -4.02
C ALA A 83 16.29 -23.79 -4.62
N PRO A 84 16.32 -23.93 -5.97
CA PRO A 84 17.22 -24.87 -6.62
C PRO A 84 18.68 -24.54 -6.31
N LYS A 85 19.56 -25.54 -6.37
CA LYS A 85 20.98 -25.42 -5.99
C LYS A 85 21.88 -26.04 -7.06
N GLY A 86 23.12 -25.56 -7.14
CA GLY A 86 24.11 -26.12 -8.06
C GLY A 86 23.63 -26.07 -9.52
N ALA A 87 23.74 -27.17 -10.26
CA ALA A 87 23.31 -27.24 -11.65
C ALA A 87 21.81 -26.94 -11.86
N ASP A 88 20.95 -27.35 -10.92
CA ASP A 88 19.51 -27.07 -11.01
C ASP A 88 19.20 -25.58 -10.92
N TRP A 89 20.06 -24.80 -10.23
CA TRP A 89 19.92 -23.34 -10.18
C TRP A 89 20.17 -22.71 -11.55
N GLU A 90 21.21 -23.14 -12.25
CA GLU A 90 21.54 -22.61 -13.58
C GLU A 90 20.44 -22.94 -14.61
N VAL A 91 19.91 -24.16 -14.59
CA VAL A 91 18.78 -24.57 -15.44
C VAL A 91 17.53 -23.75 -15.13
N ALA A 92 17.20 -23.57 -13.85
CA ALA A 92 16.05 -22.76 -13.45
C ALA A 92 16.23 -21.29 -13.85
N LEU A 93 17.44 -20.73 -13.71
CA LEU A 93 17.75 -19.36 -14.06
C LEU A 93 17.61 -19.12 -15.57
N GLU A 94 18.10 -20.03 -16.40
CA GLU A 94 17.93 -19.97 -17.86
C GLU A 94 16.45 -19.95 -18.24
N TYR A 95 15.67 -20.88 -17.66
CA TYR A 95 14.22 -20.93 -17.86
C TYR A 95 13.51 -19.64 -17.42
N TRP A 96 13.81 -19.14 -16.21
CA TRP A 96 13.14 -17.95 -15.67
C TRP A 96 13.46 -16.68 -16.47
N LYS A 97 14.65 -16.56 -17.06
CA LYS A 97 14.98 -15.44 -17.97
C LYS A 97 14.07 -15.37 -19.21
N GLY A 98 13.47 -16.51 -19.59
CA GLY A 98 12.48 -16.59 -20.65
C GLY A 98 11.05 -16.23 -20.23
N LEU A 99 10.76 -16.05 -18.94
CA LEU A 99 9.41 -15.75 -18.43
C LEU A 99 9.05 -14.26 -18.49
N LYS A 100 9.38 -13.60 -19.60
CA LYS A 100 9.02 -12.21 -19.88
C LYS A 100 8.28 -12.14 -21.20
N SER A 101 7.37 -11.19 -21.32
CA SER A 101 6.67 -10.92 -22.58
C SER A 101 7.66 -10.51 -23.67
N ASP A 102 7.42 -10.99 -24.89
CA ASP A 102 8.21 -10.65 -26.08
C ASP A 102 8.14 -9.14 -26.38
N ALA A 103 9.12 -8.62 -27.12
CA ALA A 103 9.20 -7.20 -27.43
C ALA A 103 8.03 -6.69 -28.29
N ASP A 104 7.43 -7.56 -29.09
CA ASP A 104 6.28 -7.32 -29.95
C ASP A 104 4.95 -7.87 -29.37
N ALA A 105 4.95 -8.26 -28.09
CA ALA A 105 3.75 -8.71 -27.41
C ALA A 105 2.66 -7.62 -27.44
N LYS A 106 1.45 -8.02 -27.85
CA LYS A 106 0.28 -7.14 -27.91
C LYS A 106 -0.51 -7.22 -26.62
N PHE A 107 -0.93 -6.07 -26.10
CA PHE A 107 -1.77 -5.96 -24.93
C PHE A 107 -3.13 -5.40 -25.32
N ASP A 108 -4.21 -5.99 -24.80
CA ASP A 108 -5.58 -5.55 -25.08
C ASP A 108 -5.84 -4.09 -24.64
N LYS A 109 -5.19 -3.68 -23.55
CA LYS A 109 -5.26 -2.33 -23.00
C LYS A 109 -3.92 -1.93 -22.40
N GLU A 110 -3.57 -0.67 -22.56
CA GLU A 110 -2.38 -0.07 -21.99
C GLU A 110 -2.73 1.12 -21.11
N ILE A 111 -2.14 1.16 -19.92
CA ILE A 111 -2.24 2.25 -18.96
C ILE A 111 -0.83 2.79 -18.75
N PHE A 112 -0.69 4.11 -18.74
CA PHE A 112 0.59 4.78 -18.57
C PHE A 112 0.57 5.64 -17.32
N LEU A 113 1.64 5.56 -16.54
CA LEU A 113 1.85 6.35 -15.33
C LEU A 113 3.28 6.89 -15.31
N ASN A 114 3.43 8.18 -15.09
CA ASN A 114 4.74 8.82 -14.91
C ASN A 114 5.14 8.78 -13.43
N ALA A 115 6.13 7.97 -13.08
CA ALA A 115 6.65 7.84 -11.71
C ALA A 115 7.27 9.15 -11.20
N ASP A 116 7.83 9.98 -12.09
CA ASP A 116 8.42 11.26 -11.72
C ASP A 116 7.37 12.25 -11.21
N GLU A 117 6.11 12.07 -11.60
CA GLU A 117 4.98 12.92 -11.19
C GLU A 117 4.23 12.37 -9.98
N LEU A 118 4.51 11.13 -9.58
CA LEU A 118 3.88 10.54 -8.40
C LEU A 118 4.30 11.26 -7.12
N SER A 119 3.33 11.38 -6.24
CA SER A 119 3.49 11.84 -4.86
C SER A 119 2.84 10.80 -3.92
N PRO A 120 3.04 10.91 -2.60
CA PRO A 120 2.32 10.06 -1.66
C PRO A 120 0.81 10.08 -1.94
N PHE A 121 0.16 8.93 -1.85
CA PHE A 121 -1.22 8.73 -2.28
C PHE A 121 -2.08 8.19 -1.13
N VAL A 122 -3.38 8.50 -1.16
CA VAL A 122 -4.29 8.15 -0.07
C VAL A 122 -5.72 7.95 -0.58
N THR A 123 -6.44 6.98 -0.03
CA THR A 123 -7.88 6.85 -0.32
C THR A 123 -8.69 7.85 0.49
N TRP A 124 -9.64 8.56 -0.13
CA TRP A 124 -10.58 9.43 0.57
C TRP A 124 -11.92 8.74 0.86
N GLY A 125 -12.28 7.72 0.07
CA GLY A 125 -13.56 7.02 0.16
C GLY A 125 -13.48 5.63 0.79
N THR A 126 -14.39 4.74 0.37
CA THR A 126 -14.61 3.39 0.94
C THR A 126 -14.07 2.27 0.05
N ASN A 127 -13.32 2.59 -1.01
CA ASN A 127 -12.61 1.58 -1.80
C ASN A 127 -11.29 2.13 -2.34
N PRO A 128 -10.36 1.26 -2.81
CA PRO A 128 -9.06 1.68 -3.32
C PRO A 128 -9.10 2.56 -4.58
N GLY A 129 -10.19 2.52 -5.36
CA GLY A 129 -10.38 3.39 -6.52
C GLY A 129 -10.76 4.82 -6.16
N GLN A 130 -11.20 5.06 -4.93
CA GLN A 130 -11.49 6.40 -4.40
C GLN A 130 -10.26 6.97 -3.70
N GLY A 131 -9.21 7.24 -4.49
CA GLY A 131 -7.97 7.84 -3.99
C GLY A 131 -7.50 9.06 -4.75
N VAL A 132 -6.66 9.85 -4.08
CA VAL A 132 -6.06 11.09 -4.57
C VAL A 132 -4.62 11.21 -4.06
N PRO A 133 -3.79 12.06 -4.69
CA PRO A 133 -2.55 12.50 -4.08
C PRO A 133 -2.79 13.08 -2.67
N LEU A 134 -1.89 12.81 -1.74
CA LEU A 134 -2.02 13.25 -0.34
C LEU A 134 -2.04 14.77 -0.19
N ASN A 135 -1.45 15.50 -1.14
CA ASN A 135 -1.49 16.98 -1.16
C ASN A 135 -2.79 17.56 -1.71
N GLU A 136 -3.71 16.72 -2.19
CA GLU A 136 -4.98 17.18 -2.75
C GLU A 136 -6.11 17.18 -1.72
N SER A 137 -7.30 17.50 -2.21
CA SER A 137 -8.53 17.55 -1.42
C SER A 137 -9.46 16.39 -1.77
N VAL A 138 -10.34 16.06 -0.83
CA VAL A 138 -11.48 15.18 -1.05
C VAL A 138 -12.28 15.71 -2.25
N PRO A 139 -12.50 14.90 -3.31
CA PRO A 139 -13.30 15.31 -4.46
C PRO A 139 -14.71 15.76 -4.06
N LYS A 140 -15.24 16.74 -4.78
CA LYS A 140 -16.63 17.17 -4.62
C LYS A 140 -17.54 16.25 -5.44
N PRO A 141 -18.66 15.74 -4.91
CA PRO A 141 -19.55 14.87 -5.69
C PRO A 141 -19.96 15.46 -7.04
N GLU A 142 -20.11 16.79 -7.12
CA GLU A 142 -20.49 17.50 -8.35
C GLU A 142 -19.40 17.49 -9.42
N SER A 143 -18.14 17.13 -9.11
CA SER A 143 -17.08 16.99 -10.11
C SER A 143 -17.17 15.70 -10.92
N PHE A 144 -17.96 14.72 -10.47
CA PHE A 144 -18.15 13.45 -11.18
C PHE A 144 -19.25 13.61 -12.24
N LYS A 145 -18.89 13.35 -13.50
CA LYS A 145 -19.80 13.45 -14.65
C LYS A 145 -20.80 12.29 -14.69
N ASP A 146 -20.35 11.10 -14.31
CA ASP A 146 -21.19 9.92 -14.23
C ASP A 146 -22.08 9.96 -12.97
N GLU A 147 -23.36 9.68 -13.15
CA GLU A 147 -24.37 9.72 -12.09
C GLU A 147 -24.15 8.62 -11.03
N GLN A 148 -23.66 7.44 -11.44
CA GLN A 148 -23.39 6.35 -10.51
C GLN A 148 -22.12 6.66 -9.69
N GLU A 149 -21.08 7.20 -10.32
CA GLU A 149 -19.87 7.67 -9.63
C GLU A 149 -20.19 8.78 -8.62
N ARG A 150 -21.04 9.75 -8.98
CA ARG A 150 -21.49 10.81 -8.08
C ARG A 150 -22.22 10.24 -6.86
N LYS A 151 -23.18 9.35 -7.05
CA LYS A 151 -23.90 8.67 -5.95
C LYS A 151 -22.97 7.84 -5.06
N ALA A 152 -22.01 7.15 -5.67
CA ALA A 152 -21.00 6.38 -4.95
C ALA A 152 -20.08 7.31 -4.12
N ALA A 153 -19.72 8.48 -4.66
CA ALA A 153 -18.98 9.50 -3.93
C ALA A 153 -19.79 10.06 -2.75
N GLU A 154 -21.05 10.44 -2.95
CA GLU A 154 -21.95 10.93 -1.88
C GLU A 154 -22.09 9.91 -0.73
N SER A 155 -22.30 8.64 -1.09
CA SER A 155 -22.40 7.55 -0.11
C SER A 155 -21.09 7.35 0.65
N ALA A 156 -19.96 7.33 -0.05
CA ALA A 156 -18.64 7.21 0.56
C ALA A 156 -18.32 8.39 1.47
N LEU A 157 -18.64 9.63 1.08
CA LEU A 157 -18.44 10.83 1.90
C LEU A 157 -19.31 10.82 3.15
N THR A 158 -20.55 10.33 3.04
CA THR A 158 -21.45 10.17 4.19
C THR A 158 -20.88 9.17 5.18
N TYR A 159 -20.44 8.00 4.71
CA TYR A 159 -19.82 6.98 5.57
C TYR A 159 -18.51 7.48 6.22
N MET A 160 -17.65 8.05 5.37
CA MET A 160 -16.35 8.57 5.77
C MET A 160 -16.46 9.84 6.58
N ASP A 161 -17.63 10.48 6.68
CA ASP A 161 -17.85 11.75 7.39
C ASP A 161 -16.84 12.80 6.96
N LEU A 162 -16.82 13.03 5.65
CA LEU A 162 -15.95 13.98 4.98
C LEU A 162 -16.80 14.89 4.11
N THR A 163 -16.40 16.16 4.03
CA THR A 163 -16.99 17.13 3.11
C THR A 163 -16.09 17.29 1.89
N GLY A 164 -16.69 17.36 0.69
CA GLY A 164 -15.94 17.66 -0.54
C GLY A 164 -15.16 18.97 -0.43
N GLY A 165 -13.90 18.96 -0.86
CA GLY A 165 -12.96 20.08 -0.72
C GLY A 165 -12.14 20.08 0.59
N THR A 166 -12.39 19.15 1.52
CA THR A 166 -11.53 18.99 2.70
C THR A 166 -10.11 18.60 2.25
N GLN A 167 -9.08 19.29 2.74
CA GLN A 167 -7.69 18.92 2.44
C GLN A 167 -7.37 17.57 3.06
N MET A 168 -6.76 16.65 2.31
CA MET A 168 -6.44 15.32 2.85
C MET A 168 -5.57 15.43 4.10
N LYS A 169 -4.57 16.33 4.10
CA LYS A 169 -3.67 16.57 5.24
C LYS A 169 -4.32 17.18 6.49
N SER A 170 -5.53 17.74 6.40
CA SER A 170 -6.25 18.26 7.58
C SER A 170 -7.08 17.19 8.30
N ILE A 171 -7.19 15.99 7.73
CA ILE A 171 -7.98 14.91 8.29
C ILE A 171 -7.25 14.32 9.51
N LYS A 172 -7.87 14.42 10.69
CA LYS A 172 -7.38 13.83 11.95
C LYS A 172 -7.48 12.32 11.94
N ILE A 173 -6.50 11.64 12.53
CA ILE A 173 -6.40 10.18 12.58
C ILE A 173 -6.34 9.70 14.04
N ASP A 174 -7.27 8.82 14.38
CA ASP A 174 -7.35 8.21 15.71
C ASP A 174 -6.45 6.98 15.81
N THR A 175 -6.36 6.17 14.74
CA THR A 175 -5.59 4.92 14.74
C THR A 175 -4.72 4.76 13.49
N VAL A 176 -3.41 4.57 13.65
CA VAL A 176 -2.51 4.17 12.57
C VAL A 176 -2.29 2.66 12.61
N PHE A 177 -2.40 2.01 11.46
CA PHE A 177 -2.12 0.59 11.30
C PHE A 177 -1.00 0.37 10.29
N LEU A 178 0.14 -0.06 10.80
CA LEU A 178 1.30 -0.44 10.02
C LEU A 178 1.44 -1.97 10.05
N GLY A 179 0.98 -2.62 8.99
CA GLY A 179 1.04 -4.06 8.84
C GLY A 179 0.03 -4.57 7.83
N SER A 180 0.24 -5.79 7.34
CA SER A 180 -0.65 -6.62 6.50
C SER A 180 0.22 -7.53 5.64
N CYS A 181 -0.41 -8.40 4.83
CA CYS A 181 0.27 -9.10 3.75
C CYS A 181 0.73 -8.14 2.62
N THR A 182 0.17 -6.93 2.55
CA THR A 182 0.48 -5.91 1.55
C THR A 182 1.75 -5.15 1.92
N ASN A 183 1.78 -4.59 3.13
CA ASN A 183 2.86 -3.75 3.66
C ASN A 183 3.07 -4.05 5.16
N GLY A 184 3.92 -5.03 5.41
CA GLY A 184 4.31 -5.52 6.73
C GLY A 184 5.57 -6.40 6.66
N ARG A 185 6.32 -6.30 5.55
CA ARG A 185 7.58 -7.01 5.35
C ARG A 185 8.72 -6.22 6.00
N ILE A 186 9.93 -6.76 5.96
CA ILE A 186 11.02 -6.16 6.73
C ILE A 186 11.39 -4.77 6.19
N GLU A 187 11.33 -4.54 4.88
CA GLU A 187 11.63 -3.22 4.31
C GLU A 187 10.59 -2.16 4.72
N ASP A 188 9.31 -2.54 4.79
CA ASP A 188 8.23 -1.67 5.24
C ASP A 188 8.48 -1.21 6.68
N LEU A 189 8.80 -2.16 7.57
CA LEU A 189 9.06 -1.90 8.99
C LEU A 189 10.32 -1.05 9.19
N ARG A 190 11.41 -1.33 8.46
CA ARG A 190 12.64 -0.51 8.51
C ARG A 190 12.37 0.93 8.10
N SER A 191 11.65 1.12 6.99
CA SER A 191 11.37 2.44 6.45
C SER A 191 10.49 3.28 7.39
N ALA A 192 9.47 2.66 8.00
CA ALA A 192 8.66 3.31 9.02
C ALA A 192 9.45 3.59 10.30
N ALA A 193 10.25 2.62 10.79
CA ALA A 193 11.07 2.81 11.98
C ALA A 193 12.08 3.95 11.81
N ALA A 194 12.64 4.14 10.61
CA ALA A 194 13.55 5.25 10.32
C ALA A 194 12.89 6.62 10.52
N ILE A 195 11.59 6.75 10.22
CA ILE A 195 10.80 7.98 10.46
C ILE A 195 10.45 8.10 11.96
N MET A 196 10.06 6.99 12.58
CA MET A 196 9.62 6.98 13.98
C MET A 196 10.76 7.17 14.99
N LYS A 197 12.00 6.88 14.62
CA LYS A 197 13.16 6.94 15.52
C LYS A 197 13.33 8.35 16.11
N GLY A 198 13.29 8.45 17.43
CA GLY A 198 13.42 9.71 18.17
C GLY A 198 12.13 10.54 18.23
N ASN A 199 11.06 10.09 17.56
CA ASN A 199 9.74 10.73 17.60
C ASN A 199 8.78 9.96 18.50
N ARG A 200 7.62 10.55 18.79
CA ARG A 200 6.54 9.93 19.57
C ARG A 200 5.24 9.96 18.78
N VAL A 201 4.41 8.94 18.96
CA VAL A 201 3.03 8.94 18.47
C VAL A 201 2.28 10.13 19.09
N ALA A 202 1.51 10.84 18.26
CA ALA A 202 0.75 12.02 18.68
C ALA A 202 -0.23 11.70 19.82
N GLY A 203 -0.41 12.67 20.72
CA GLY A 203 -1.42 12.55 21.78
C GLY A 203 -2.82 12.37 21.20
N GLY A 204 -3.52 11.31 21.61
CA GLY A 204 -4.84 10.95 21.08
C GLY A 204 -4.81 10.04 19.85
N THR A 205 -3.64 9.73 19.30
CA THR A 205 -3.48 8.73 18.24
C THR A 205 -2.95 7.43 18.82
N ARG A 206 -3.50 6.31 18.34
CA ARG A 206 -3.04 4.95 18.62
C ARG A 206 -2.28 4.42 17.42
N MET A 207 -1.15 3.73 17.60
CA MET A 207 -0.45 3.08 16.48
C MET A 207 -0.27 1.59 16.75
N LEU A 208 -0.71 0.75 15.82
CA LEU A 208 -0.52 -0.70 15.83
C LEU A 208 0.52 -1.07 14.78
N VAL A 209 1.55 -1.82 15.19
CA VAL A 209 2.58 -2.34 14.28
C VAL A 209 2.53 -3.86 14.27
N VAL A 210 2.27 -4.43 13.09
CA VAL A 210 1.98 -5.85 12.90
C VAL A 210 2.85 -6.43 11.78
N PRO A 211 3.88 -7.22 12.13
CA PRO A 211 4.70 -7.88 11.13
C PRO A 211 3.89 -8.87 10.26
N GLY A 212 4.21 -8.93 8.97
CA GLY A 212 3.49 -9.76 8.00
C GLY A 212 3.74 -11.27 8.13
N SER A 213 4.74 -11.68 8.92
CA SER A 213 4.98 -13.09 9.26
C SER A 213 5.82 -13.23 10.54
N ALA A 214 5.82 -14.41 11.14
CA ALA A 214 6.67 -14.71 12.30
C ALA A 214 8.16 -14.51 11.99
N ARG A 215 8.61 -14.87 10.78
CA ARG A 215 10.00 -14.65 10.35
C ARG A 215 10.36 -13.17 10.29
N VAL A 216 9.48 -12.34 9.71
CA VAL A 216 9.68 -10.89 9.67
C VAL A 216 9.69 -10.29 11.07
N ARG A 217 8.80 -10.76 11.97
CA ARG A 217 8.80 -10.32 13.37
C ARG A 217 10.13 -10.60 14.06
N LEU A 218 10.60 -11.84 14.01
CA LEU A 218 11.88 -12.24 14.62
C LEU A 218 13.05 -11.45 14.05
N GLN A 219 13.04 -11.22 12.74
CA GLN A 219 14.05 -10.40 12.08
C GLN A 219 13.99 -8.94 12.58
N ALA A 220 12.80 -8.33 12.62
CA ALA A 220 12.62 -6.96 13.10
C ALA A 220 13.06 -6.79 14.57
N GLU A 221 12.77 -7.78 15.42
CA GLU A 221 13.22 -7.81 16.83
C GLU A 221 14.74 -7.96 16.93
N SER A 222 15.35 -8.80 16.09
CA SER A 222 16.81 -8.94 16.04
C SER A 222 17.53 -7.67 15.59
N GLU A 223 16.87 -6.87 14.75
CA GLU A 223 17.34 -5.56 14.28
C GLU A 223 16.98 -4.41 15.23
N GLY A 224 16.22 -4.69 16.31
CA GLY A 224 15.78 -3.70 17.30
C GLY A 224 14.70 -2.74 16.81
N LEU A 225 14.00 -3.05 15.71
CA LEU A 225 12.95 -2.20 15.16
C LEU A 225 11.72 -2.16 16.08
N ASP A 226 11.42 -3.27 16.76
CA ASP A 226 10.37 -3.37 17.77
C ASP A 226 10.56 -2.33 18.88
N LYS A 227 11.81 -2.14 19.34
CA LYS A 227 12.17 -1.15 20.36
C LYS A 227 11.91 0.26 19.86
N VAL A 228 12.26 0.57 18.62
CA VAL A 228 11.98 1.89 18.02
C VAL A 228 10.48 2.20 18.06
N PHE A 229 9.64 1.23 17.70
CA PHE A 229 8.18 1.41 17.74
C PHE A 229 7.64 1.54 19.17
N LEU A 230 8.09 0.68 20.09
CA LEU A 230 7.70 0.73 21.51
C LEU A 230 8.13 2.04 22.18
N GLU A 231 9.36 2.48 21.91
CA GLU A 231 9.88 3.77 22.38
C GLU A 231 9.09 4.95 21.81
N ALA A 232 8.60 4.87 20.56
CA ALA A 232 7.71 5.89 20.03
C ALA A 232 6.30 5.87 20.67
N GLY A 233 5.95 4.85 21.44
CA GLY A 233 4.63 4.67 22.05
C GLY A 233 3.65 3.87 21.19
N ALA A 234 4.12 3.19 20.14
CA ALA A 234 3.30 2.28 19.34
C ALA A 234 3.16 0.90 20.01
N GLU A 235 2.08 0.19 19.67
CA GLU A 235 1.81 -1.17 20.11
C GLU A 235 2.45 -2.18 19.13
N TRP A 236 3.48 -2.89 19.59
CA TRP A 236 4.07 -4.00 18.84
C TRP A 236 3.23 -5.28 19.00
N ARG A 237 2.74 -5.83 17.89
CA ARG A 237 1.87 -7.02 17.88
C ARG A 237 2.57 -8.26 17.35
N SER A 238 2.00 -9.41 17.69
CA SER A 238 2.31 -10.68 17.05
C SER A 238 1.96 -10.63 15.55
N ALA A 239 2.71 -11.37 14.75
CA ALA A 239 2.45 -11.45 13.32
C ALA A 239 1.08 -12.08 13.02
N GLY A 240 0.34 -11.49 12.08
CA GLY A 240 -0.98 -11.97 11.68
C GLY A 240 -1.79 -10.91 10.93
N CYS A 241 -3.04 -11.22 10.61
CA CYS A 241 -3.91 -10.28 9.89
C CYS A 241 -4.30 -9.06 10.75
N SER A 242 -4.39 -9.18 12.08
CA SER A 242 -4.77 -8.09 13.00
C SER A 242 -5.96 -7.27 12.45
N MET A 243 -5.88 -5.94 12.48
CA MET A 243 -6.91 -5.04 12.01
C MET A 243 -7.08 -5.04 10.48
N CYS A 244 -6.15 -5.58 9.68
CA CYS A 244 -6.32 -5.71 8.22
C CYS A 244 -7.59 -6.52 7.87
N LEU A 245 -7.93 -7.50 8.73
CA LEU A 245 -9.13 -8.32 8.61
C LEU A 245 -10.21 -7.96 9.65
N GLY A 246 -9.84 -7.37 10.79
CA GLY A 246 -10.79 -6.95 11.83
C GLY A 246 -11.50 -8.10 12.56
N MET A 247 -10.99 -9.34 12.46
CA MET A 247 -11.58 -10.55 13.08
C MET A 247 -11.00 -10.88 14.47
N ASN A 248 -10.20 -9.98 15.03
CA ASN A 248 -9.57 -10.09 16.35
C ASN A 248 -9.89 -8.82 17.16
N PRO A 249 -9.42 -8.69 18.41
CA PRO A 249 -9.69 -7.51 19.22
C PRO A 249 -9.11 -6.19 18.67
N ASP A 250 -8.19 -6.24 17.70
CA ASP A 250 -7.72 -5.03 17.02
C ASP A 250 -8.79 -4.58 15.99
N GLN A 251 -9.72 -3.74 16.45
CA GLN A 251 -10.78 -3.14 15.65
C GLN A 251 -10.95 -1.65 15.95
N LEU A 252 -11.38 -0.91 14.93
CA LEU A 252 -11.86 0.45 15.07
C LEU A 252 -13.23 0.48 15.75
N LYS A 253 -13.43 1.47 16.62
CA LYS A 253 -14.75 1.79 17.15
C LYS A 253 -15.55 2.63 16.15
N PRO A 254 -16.89 2.66 16.25
CA PRO A 254 -17.70 3.55 15.42
C PRO A 254 -17.22 5.00 15.48
N GLY A 255 -16.98 5.60 14.32
CA GLY A 255 -16.49 6.97 14.19
C GLY A 255 -14.97 7.13 14.21
N GLU A 256 -14.21 6.15 14.72
CA GLU A 256 -12.74 6.19 14.68
C GLU A 256 -12.25 6.11 13.23
N ARG A 257 -11.20 6.91 12.96
CA ARG A 257 -10.57 6.99 11.65
C ARG A 257 -9.17 6.43 11.67
N SER A 258 -8.85 5.63 10.66
CA SER A 258 -7.57 4.98 10.51
C SER A 258 -6.80 5.39 9.26
N ALA A 259 -5.49 5.53 9.40
CA ALA A 259 -4.53 5.46 8.31
C ALA A 259 -3.87 4.09 8.33
N SER A 260 -4.09 3.29 7.28
CA SER A 260 -3.86 1.85 7.28
C SER A 260 -3.03 1.43 6.08
N THR A 261 -1.99 0.62 6.31
CA THR A 261 -1.17 0.05 5.22
C THR A 261 -1.78 -1.22 4.61
N SER A 262 -3.01 -1.57 5.00
CA SER A 262 -3.85 -2.62 4.41
C SER A 262 -4.11 -2.38 2.91
N ASN A 263 -4.68 -3.37 2.21
CA ASN A 263 -5.16 -3.24 0.83
C ASN A 263 -6.66 -2.92 0.71
N ARG A 264 -7.45 -3.04 1.78
CA ARG A 264 -8.92 -2.88 1.72
C ARG A 264 -9.46 -1.95 2.79
N ASN A 265 -10.37 -1.06 2.40
CA ASN A 265 -11.03 -0.06 3.22
C ASN A 265 -12.56 0.01 3.04
N PHE A 266 -13.18 -1.07 2.55
CA PHE A 266 -14.64 -1.14 2.47
C PHE A 266 -15.29 -1.05 3.84
N GLU A 267 -16.54 -0.61 3.85
CA GLU A 267 -17.29 -0.31 5.07
C GLU A 267 -17.30 -1.51 6.03
N GLY A 268 -16.91 -1.27 7.29
CA GLY A 268 -16.86 -2.31 8.31
C GLY A 268 -15.64 -3.22 8.28
N ARG A 269 -14.73 -3.07 7.29
CA ARG A 269 -13.57 -3.97 7.13
C ARG A 269 -12.67 -4.05 8.37
N GLN A 270 -12.37 -2.91 8.99
CA GLN A 270 -11.48 -2.82 10.16
C GLN A 270 -12.26 -2.66 11.47
N GLY A 271 -13.58 -2.88 11.46
CA GLY A 271 -14.48 -2.60 12.58
C GLY A 271 -15.75 -1.89 12.10
N LYS A 272 -16.90 -2.24 12.67
CA LYS A 272 -18.20 -1.68 12.26
C LYS A 272 -18.23 -0.17 12.54
N GLY A 273 -18.46 0.61 11.48
CA GLY A 273 -18.50 2.08 11.55
C GLY A 273 -17.14 2.76 11.67
N GLY A 274 -16.03 2.02 11.56
CA GLY A 274 -14.69 2.57 11.47
C GLY A 274 -14.36 3.06 10.05
N ARG A 275 -13.64 4.17 9.94
CA ARG A 275 -13.36 4.87 8.66
C ARG A 275 -11.91 4.69 8.29
N THR A 276 -11.61 4.10 7.13
CA THR A 276 -10.23 3.69 6.81
C THR A 276 -9.70 4.39 5.56
N HIS A 277 -8.50 4.96 5.69
CA HIS A 277 -7.69 5.50 4.61
C HIS A 277 -6.52 4.57 4.32
N LEU A 278 -6.38 4.10 3.09
CA LEU A 278 -5.23 3.30 2.66
C LEU A 278 -4.06 4.22 2.36
N VAL A 279 -2.91 3.92 2.94
CA VAL A 279 -1.69 4.73 2.82
C VAL A 279 -0.44 3.84 2.71
N SER A 280 0.68 4.41 2.29
CA SER A 280 2.00 3.75 2.34
C SER A 280 2.57 3.69 3.76
N PRO A 281 3.57 2.81 4.04
CA PRO A 281 4.25 2.77 5.33
C PRO A 281 4.85 4.11 5.78
N LEU A 282 5.39 4.88 4.82
CA LEU A 282 6.00 6.18 5.10
C LEU A 282 4.95 7.20 5.55
N VAL A 283 3.80 7.22 4.87
CA VAL A 283 2.66 8.07 5.23
C VAL A 283 2.05 7.62 6.56
N ALA A 284 1.94 6.32 6.81
CA ALA A 284 1.45 5.80 8.09
C ALA A 284 2.34 6.26 9.26
N ALA A 285 3.67 6.11 9.14
CA ALA A 285 4.61 6.55 10.17
C ALA A 285 4.54 8.06 10.42
N ALA A 286 4.55 8.89 9.37
CA ALA A 286 4.43 10.34 9.53
C ALA A 286 3.07 10.76 10.11
N THR A 287 2.00 10.10 9.71
CA THR A 287 0.65 10.31 10.25
C THR A 287 0.59 9.98 11.74
N ALA A 288 1.27 8.92 12.19
CA ALA A 288 1.30 8.55 13.60
C ALA A 288 1.95 9.62 14.48
N ILE A 289 2.99 10.28 13.96
CA ILE A 289 3.70 11.37 14.65
C ILE A 289 2.88 12.66 14.63
N LYS A 290 2.21 12.98 13.51
CA LYS A 290 1.49 14.24 13.33
C LYS A 290 0.07 14.24 13.90
N GLY A 291 -0.60 13.09 13.93
CA GLY A 291 -2.02 12.95 14.32
C GLY A 291 -3.03 13.36 13.24
N THR A 292 -2.56 13.82 12.08
CA THR A 292 -3.33 14.01 10.85
C THR A 292 -2.64 13.30 9.69
N LEU A 293 -3.34 13.04 8.59
CA LEU A 293 -2.72 12.45 7.41
C LEU A 293 -1.50 13.29 6.97
N ALA A 294 -0.34 12.65 6.88
CA ALA A 294 0.94 13.32 6.68
C ALA A 294 1.93 12.47 5.90
N SER A 295 2.78 13.12 5.11
CA SER A 295 3.96 12.52 4.49
C SER A 295 5.20 12.79 5.34
N PRO A 296 6.32 12.10 5.10
CA PRO A 296 7.58 12.40 5.79
C PRO A 296 8.05 13.86 5.63
N ALA A 297 7.68 14.54 4.55
CA ALA A 297 8.04 15.94 4.31
C ALA A 297 7.27 16.94 5.19
N ASP A 298 6.30 16.46 5.98
CA ASP A 298 5.45 17.28 6.84
C ASP A 298 5.86 17.29 8.33
N LEU A 299 6.97 16.60 8.65
CA LEU A 299 7.55 16.43 9.99
C LEU A 299 8.69 17.41 10.26
#